data_AF-A0A961RYI2-F1
#
_entry.id   AF-A0A961RYI2-F1
#
_cell.length_a   1.000
_cell.length_b   1.000
_cell.length_c   1.000
_cell.angle_alpha   90.00
_cell.angle_beta   90.00
_cell.angle_gamma   90.00
#
_symmetry.space_group_name_H-M   'P 1'
#
loop_
_entity.id
_entity.type
_entity.pdbx_description
1 polymer ?
#
loop_
_entity_poly.entity_id
_entity_poly.type
_entity_poly.pdbx_seq_one_letter_code
_entity_poly.pdbx_strand_id
1 'polypeptide(L)'
;TIPSLATLAWDCRRPDKFREQLMAALDLYDKGDLDLEDMKGAWAGEIGHTQFLPKEYDETAVDFDGDGHRNLRRSVPDAMASSAALLIKHGWQANQPWLQEVRVPADLPWDQADIAIQHPRSQWAKWGVKAVDGKLKADNFPASLLLPMGKDGPAFLAYENFTQAYLLWNESLIYSTTAAYLATRIAGADALSPGRANVNSLDFNQIIQLQKILVGMGYDVGEIDGKIGKATRAAIKDVQMKIGWPADSYPTVEFLKKLKRS
;
A
#
# COMPACT_ATOMS: atom_id res chain seq x y z
N THR A 1 17.01 -14.97 11.34
CA THR A 1 16.00 -15.42 10.36
C THR A 1 15.68 -16.90 10.46
N ILE A 2 16.66 -17.81 10.34
CA ILE A 2 16.41 -19.27 10.37
C ILE A 2 15.58 -19.74 11.59
N PRO A 3 15.90 -19.39 12.85
CA PRO A 3 15.09 -19.84 13.99
C PRO A 3 13.63 -19.35 13.92
N SER A 4 13.42 -18.13 13.44
CA SER A 4 12.09 -17.55 13.25
C SER A 4 11.29 -18.34 12.20
N LEU A 5 11.91 -18.61 11.04
CA LEU A 5 11.28 -19.37 9.97
C LEU A 5 11.02 -20.82 10.36
N ALA A 6 11.94 -21.47 11.08
CA ALA A 6 11.73 -22.82 11.60
C ALA A 6 10.53 -22.88 12.56
N THR A 7 10.41 -21.88 13.44
CA THR A 7 9.25 -21.76 14.34
C THR A 7 7.95 -21.60 13.56
N LEU A 8 7.92 -20.74 12.53
CA LEU A 8 6.71 -20.46 11.75
C LEU A 8 6.37 -21.54 10.73
N ALA A 9 7.35 -22.31 10.26
CA ALA A 9 7.16 -23.50 9.43
C ALA A 9 6.49 -24.66 10.19
N TRP A 10 6.59 -24.62 11.52
CA TRP A 10 5.91 -25.56 12.43
C TRP A 10 4.55 -25.03 12.93
N ASP A 11 4.32 -23.72 12.93
CA ASP A 11 3.06 -23.07 13.31
C ASP A 11 1.90 -23.43 12.36
N CYS A 12 0.67 -23.52 12.88
CA CYS A 12 -0.50 -23.98 12.12
C CYS A 12 -1.13 -22.92 11.19
N ARG A 13 -0.83 -21.63 11.34
CA ARG A 13 -1.55 -20.57 10.62
C ARG A 13 -1.13 -20.46 9.15
N ARG A 14 0.17 -20.51 8.86
CA ARG A 14 0.74 -20.37 7.50
C ARG A 14 1.98 -21.25 7.27
N PRO A 15 1.96 -22.54 7.65
CA PRO A 15 3.16 -23.39 7.65
C PRO A 15 3.80 -23.47 6.26
N ASP A 16 3.00 -23.64 5.20
CA ASP A 16 3.52 -23.87 3.84
C ASP A 16 4.26 -22.64 3.29
N LYS A 17 3.74 -21.43 3.56
CA LYS A 17 4.43 -20.18 3.22
C LYS A 17 5.81 -20.12 3.89
N PHE A 18 5.89 -20.42 5.18
CA PHE A 18 7.14 -20.29 5.93
C PHE A 18 8.12 -21.44 5.71
N ARG A 19 7.65 -22.63 5.31
CA ARG A 19 8.52 -23.72 4.83
C ARG A 19 9.24 -23.34 3.55
N GLU A 20 8.55 -22.73 2.58
CA GLU A 20 9.17 -22.23 1.36
C GLU A 20 10.28 -21.22 1.68
N GLN A 21 9.99 -20.26 2.57
CA GLN A 21 10.99 -19.28 3.00
C GLN A 21 12.16 -19.90 3.77
N LEU A 22 11.91 -20.91 4.61
CA LEU A 22 12.96 -21.63 5.32
C LEU A 22 13.90 -22.34 4.35
N MET A 23 13.36 -23.02 3.33
CA MET A 23 14.18 -23.69 2.31
C MET A 23 15.01 -22.68 1.52
N ALA A 24 14.41 -21.57 1.08
CA ALA A 24 15.14 -20.51 0.39
C ALA A 24 16.26 -19.91 1.27
N ALA A 25 16.04 -19.76 2.59
CA ALA A 25 17.09 -19.31 3.51
C ALA A 25 18.27 -20.30 3.60
N LEU A 26 17.98 -21.60 3.65
CA LEU A 26 19.02 -22.64 3.67
C LEU A 26 19.78 -22.69 2.35
N ASP A 27 19.09 -22.53 1.21
CA ASP A 27 19.71 -22.49 -0.11
C ASP A 27 20.65 -21.28 -0.26
N LEU A 28 20.26 -20.10 0.23
CA LEU A 28 21.12 -18.91 0.25
C LEU A 28 22.40 -19.14 1.06
N TYR A 29 22.31 -19.85 2.19
CA TYR A 29 23.46 -20.21 3.00
C TYR A 29 24.35 -21.23 2.29
N ASP A 30 23.76 -22.29 1.72
CA ASP A 30 24.50 -23.37 1.05
C ASP A 30 25.26 -22.88 -0.20
N LYS A 31 24.68 -21.94 -0.95
CA LYS A 31 25.33 -21.28 -2.09
C LYS A 31 26.48 -20.35 -1.68
N GLY A 32 26.57 -19.95 -0.41
CA GLY A 32 27.52 -18.96 0.08
C GLY A 32 27.13 -17.51 -0.21
N ASP A 33 25.87 -17.25 -0.61
CA ASP A 33 25.37 -15.91 -0.89
C ASP A 33 25.21 -15.06 0.38
N LEU A 34 24.90 -15.72 1.51
CA LEU A 34 24.67 -15.05 2.79
C LEU A 34 25.06 -15.91 3.99
N ASP A 35 25.99 -15.40 4.81
CA ASP A 35 26.38 -16.04 6.06
C ASP A 35 25.29 -15.96 7.16
N LEU A 36 25.31 -16.91 8.09
CA LEU A 36 24.37 -16.96 9.22
C LEU A 36 24.39 -15.69 10.08
N GLU A 37 25.53 -15.01 10.19
CA GLU A 37 25.64 -13.77 10.96
C GLU A 37 24.83 -12.63 10.31
N ASP A 38 24.76 -12.61 8.99
CA ASP A 38 24.07 -11.59 8.21
C ASP A 38 22.63 -11.97 7.84
N MET A 39 22.25 -13.23 8.04
CA MET A 39 20.87 -13.73 7.95
C MET A 39 20.01 -13.35 9.18
N LYS A 40 19.94 -12.04 9.45
CA LYS A 40 19.20 -11.43 10.56
C LYS A 40 18.17 -10.43 10.04
N GLY A 41 17.00 -10.44 10.67
CA GLY A 41 15.96 -9.45 10.48
C GLY A 41 14.75 -9.77 11.33
N ALA A 42 13.54 -9.45 10.85
CA ALA A 42 12.34 -9.44 11.66
C ALA A 42 11.79 -10.84 11.98
N TRP A 43 10.76 -10.85 12.85
CA TRP A 43 10.21 -12.07 13.42
C TRP A 43 9.58 -13.01 12.39
N ALA A 44 9.16 -12.51 11.22
CA ALA A 44 8.58 -13.34 10.17
C ALA A 44 9.62 -13.85 9.15
N GLY A 45 10.91 -13.60 9.41
CA GLY A 45 12.02 -14.13 8.63
C GLY A 45 12.57 -13.16 7.58
N GLU A 46 12.15 -11.92 7.58
CA GLU A 46 12.72 -10.86 6.76
C GLU A 46 14.22 -10.68 7.07
N ILE A 47 15.00 -10.20 6.10
CA ILE A 47 16.46 -10.04 6.20
C ILE A 47 16.84 -8.57 5.92
N GLY A 48 17.74 -8.03 6.73
CA GLY A 48 18.47 -6.79 6.44
C GLY A 48 17.60 -5.53 6.32
N HIS A 49 18.14 -4.52 5.62
CA HIS A 49 17.51 -3.21 5.43
C HIS A 49 16.23 -3.28 4.60
N THR A 50 16.20 -4.15 3.60
CA THR A 50 15.09 -4.27 2.65
C THR A 50 13.89 -5.02 3.23
N GLN A 51 14.10 -5.76 4.32
CA GLN A 51 13.11 -6.64 4.92
C GLN A 51 12.56 -7.68 3.92
N PHE A 52 13.39 -8.14 2.98
CA PHE A 52 12.99 -9.19 2.05
C PHE A 52 12.90 -10.52 2.79
N LEU A 53 11.86 -11.29 2.48
CA LEU A 53 11.84 -12.71 2.81
C LEU A 53 12.89 -13.45 1.95
N PRO A 54 13.42 -14.59 2.40
CA PRO A 54 14.52 -15.29 1.72
C PRO A 54 14.28 -15.61 0.25
N LYS A 55 13.05 -15.96 -0.15
CA LYS A 55 12.74 -16.20 -1.56
C LYS A 55 12.84 -14.92 -2.40
N GLU A 56 12.31 -13.82 -1.89
CA GLU A 56 12.40 -12.53 -2.58
C GLU A 56 13.86 -12.05 -2.65
N TYR A 57 14.63 -12.28 -1.58
CA TYR A 57 16.07 -12.05 -1.58
C TYR A 57 16.75 -12.84 -2.70
N ASP A 58 16.53 -14.15 -2.82
CA ASP A 58 17.18 -14.95 -3.86
C ASP A 58 16.84 -14.44 -5.28
N GLU A 59 15.59 -14.02 -5.48
CA GLU A 59 15.07 -13.55 -6.78
C GLU A 59 15.51 -12.12 -7.16
N THR A 60 15.79 -11.24 -6.20
CA THR A 60 15.97 -9.79 -6.48
C THR A 60 17.18 -9.14 -5.83
N ALA A 61 17.90 -9.83 -4.96
CA ALA A 61 19.11 -9.28 -4.37
C ALA A 61 20.18 -9.07 -5.45
N VAL A 62 20.84 -7.91 -5.41
CA VAL A 62 21.87 -7.46 -6.33
C VAL A 62 23.15 -7.21 -5.55
N ASP A 63 24.24 -7.81 -5.99
CA ASP A 63 25.60 -7.41 -5.62
C ASP A 63 25.95 -6.19 -6.48
N PHE A 64 25.92 -5.01 -5.85
CA PHE A 64 26.10 -3.73 -6.54
C PHE A 64 27.49 -3.14 -6.35
N ASP A 65 28.17 -3.47 -5.26
CA ASP A 65 29.55 -3.06 -5.03
C ASP A 65 30.60 -4.01 -5.65
N GLY A 66 30.16 -5.18 -6.12
CA GLY A 66 30.93 -6.12 -6.92
C GLY A 66 31.89 -6.99 -6.11
N ASP A 67 31.62 -7.16 -4.81
CA ASP A 67 32.48 -7.95 -3.91
C ASP A 67 32.17 -9.47 -3.96
N GLY A 68 31.16 -9.87 -4.72
CA GLY A 68 30.71 -11.25 -4.87
C GLY A 68 29.61 -11.65 -3.89
N HIS A 69 29.15 -10.76 -3.01
CA HIS A 69 28.13 -11.01 -2.02
C HIS A 69 26.96 -10.03 -2.14
N ARG A 70 25.74 -10.50 -1.86
CA ARG A 70 24.52 -9.68 -1.96
C ARG A 70 24.09 -9.14 -0.59
N ASN A 71 24.96 -8.47 0.16
CA ASN A 71 24.75 -8.24 1.59
C ASN A 71 23.77 -7.10 1.92
N LEU A 72 22.47 -7.40 1.92
CA LEU A 72 21.40 -6.42 2.19
C LEU A 72 21.32 -5.92 3.65
N ARG A 73 22.17 -6.44 4.54
CA ARG A 73 22.23 -6.02 5.96
C ARG A 73 23.37 -5.04 6.23
N ARG A 74 24.50 -5.19 5.54
CA ARG A 74 25.71 -4.37 5.77
C ARG A 74 26.07 -3.47 4.60
N SER A 75 25.74 -3.85 3.36
CA SER A 75 25.98 -3.04 2.17
C SER A 75 24.75 -2.18 1.85
N VAL A 76 24.89 -0.87 2.05
CA VAL A 76 23.89 0.11 1.59
C VAL A 76 23.76 0.09 0.06
N PRO A 77 24.86 0.03 -0.73
CA PRO A 77 24.78 -0.16 -2.18
C PRO A 77 23.88 -1.33 -2.59
N ASP A 78 24.10 -2.53 -2.03
CA ASP A 78 23.29 -3.71 -2.36
C ASP A 78 21.85 -3.55 -1.94
N ALA A 79 21.61 -3.03 -0.72
CA ALA A 79 20.26 -2.79 -0.22
C ALA A 79 19.47 -1.83 -1.13
N MET A 80 20.11 -0.76 -1.59
CA MET A 80 19.48 0.21 -2.51
C MET A 80 19.24 -0.40 -3.90
N ALA A 81 20.24 -1.07 -4.46
CA ALA A 81 20.13 -1.71 -5.77
C ALA A 81 19.07 -2.81 -5.79
N SER A 82 18.99 -3.62 -4.74
CA SER A 82 17.99 -4.68 -4.58
C SER A 82 16.59 -4.13 -4.36
N SER A 83 16.46 -3.03 -3.59
CA SER A 83 15.19 -2.32 -3.47
C SER A 83 14.71 -1.79 -4.82
N ALA A 84 15.61 -1.23 -5.63
CA ALA A 84 15.30 -0.79 -6.98
C ALA A 84 14.92 -1.97 -7.90
N ALA A 85 15.65 -3.08 -7.83
CA ALA A 85 15.37 -4.29 -8.59
C ALA A 85 13.97 -4.84 -8.29
N LEU A 86 13.55 -4.84 -7.01
CA LEU A 86 12.20 -5.22 -6.62
C LEU A 86 11.13 -4.29 -7.23
N LEU A 87 11.33 -2.97 -7.16
CA LEU A 87 10.39 -2.02 -7.75
C LEU A 87 10.30 -2.18 -9.28
N ILE A 88 11.43 -2.43 -9.96
CA ILE A 88 11.47 -2.72 -11.39
C ILE A 88 10.72 -4.02 -11.72
N LYS A 89 10.93 -5.08 -10.93
CA LYS A 89 10.17 -6.35 -11.03
C LYS A 89 8.66 -6.12 -10.89
N HIS A 90 8.26 -5.17 -10.05
CA HIS A 90 6.87 -4.74 -9.89
C HIS A 90 6.43 -3.64 -10.87
N GLY A 91 7.15 -3.45 -11.98
CA GLY A 91 6.70 -2.60 -13.09
C GLY A 91 7.00 -1.11 -12.93
N TRP A 92 7.93 -0.73 -12.07
CA TRP A 92 8.38 0.66 -11.97
C TRP A 92 8.88 1.20 -13.32
N GLN A 93 8.31 2.32 -13.74
CA GLN A 93 8.68 3.06 -14.95
C GLN A 93 9.48 4.30 -14.56
N ALA A 94 10.74 4.35 -14.98
CA ALA A 94 11.62 5.48 -14.71
C ALA A 94 11.03 6.80 -15.27
N ASN A 95 11.20 7.89 -14.51
CA ASN A 95 10.73 9.24 -14.84
C ASN A 95 9.20 9.40 -14.95
N GLN A 96 8.41 8.38 -14.59
CA GLN A 96 6.96 8.49 -14.48
C GLN A 96 6.54 8.87 -13.06
N PRO A 97 5.43 9.62 -12.90
CA PRO A 97 4.91 9.95 -11.57
C PRO A 97 4.38 8.69 -10.86
N TRP A 98 4.40 8.71 -9.53
CA TRP A 98 3.81 7.65 -8.70
C TRP A 98 2.60 8.16 -7.92
N LEU A 99 2.76 9.32 -7.26
CA LEU A 99 1.74 9.92 -6.43
C LEU A 99 1.81 11.45 -6.55
N GLN A 100 0.67 12.10 -6.74
CA GLN A 100 0.57 13.56 -6.79
C GLN A 100 -0.55 14.04 -5.88
N GLU A 101 -0.23 14.89 -4.90
CA GLU A 101 -1.25 15.54 -4.08
C GLU A 101 -2.14 16.45 -4.94
N VAL A 102 -3.45 16.39 -4.72
CA VAL A 102 -4.45 17.18 -5.44
C VAL A 102 -5.52 17.72 -4.51
N ARG A 103 -6.19 18.77 -4.96
CA ARG A 103 -7.40 19.30 -4.34
C ARG A 103 -8.62 18.84 -5.14
N VAL A 104 -9.61 18.30 -4.45
CA VAL A 104 -10.85 17.79 -5.05
C VAL A 104 -12.04 18.72 -4.73
N PRO A 105 -12.98 18.93 -5.66
CA PRO A 105 -14.18 19.73 -5.41
C PRO A 105 -15.22 18.96 -4.59
N ALA A 106 -16.27 19.63 -4.13
CA ALA A 106 -17.27 19.03 -3.24
C ALA A 106 -18.23 18.07 -4.00
N ASP A 107 -18.46 18.37 -5.27
CA ASP A 107 -19.38 17.72 -6.21
C ASP A 107 -18.68 16.72 -7.14
N LEU A 108 -17.48 16.26 -6.79
CA LEU A 108 -16.81 15.18 -7.50
C LEU A 108 -17.73 13.94 -7.59
N PRO A 109 -17.77 13.20 -8.72
CA PRO A 109 -18.42 11.89 -8.75
C PRO A 109 -17.64 10.89 -7.88
N TRP A 110 -18.02 10.81 -6.60
CA TRP A 110 -17.30 10.04 -5.58
C TRP A 110 -17.24 8.54 -5.89
N ASP A 111 -18.21 8.01 -6.64
CA ASP A 111 -18.21 6.64 -7.13
C ASP A 111 -17.04 6.34 -8.09
N GLN A 112 -16.43 7.38 -8.67
CA GLN A 112 -15.23 7.27 -9.51
C GLN A 112 -13.93 7.33 -8.69
N ALA A 113 -13.99 7.73 -7.41
CA ALA A 113 -12.83 7.90 -6.53
C ALA A 113 -12.33 6.58 -5.95
N ASP A 114 -11.79 5.73 -6.81
CA ASP A 114 -11.25 4.41 -6.45
C ASP A 114 -9.86 4.19 -7.03
N ILE A 115 -9.01 3.48 -6.29
CA ILE A 115 -7.69 3.09 -6.80
C ILE A 115 -7.82 2.14 -7.99
N ALA A 116 -8.92 1.37 -8.07
CA ALA A 116 -9.23 0.46 -9.16
C ALA A 116 -9.82 1.13 -10.41
N ILE A 117 -10.20 2.42 -10.33
CA ILE A 117 -10.81 3.16 -11.44
C ILE A 117 -9.81 4.18 -11.96
N GLN A 118 -9.38 4.00 -13.22
CA GLN A 118 -8.47 4.92 -13.89
C GLN A 118 -9.22 5.79 -14.88
N HIS A 119 -8.91 7.09 -14.84
CA HIS A 119 -9.31 8.08 -15.82
C HIS A 119 -8.10 8.89 -16.28
N PRO A 120 -8.09 9.44 -17.50
CA PRO A 120 -7.05 10.37 -17.91
C PRO A 120 -7.09 11.63 -17.02
N ARG A 121 -5.95 12.28 -16.78
CA ARG A 121 -5.89 13.54 -16.02
C ARG A 121 -6.78 14.64 -16.57
N SER A 122 -6.99 14.67 -17.89
CA SER A 122 -7.95 15.57 -18.55
C SER A 122 -9.37 15.42 -18.00
N GLN A 123 -9.80 14.20 -17.69
CA GLN A 123 -11.10 13.93 -17.10
C GLN A 123 -11.18 14.37 -15.63
N TRP A 124 -10.13 14.10 -14.84
CA TRP A 124 -10.05 14.61 -13.46
C TRP A 124 -10.08 16.14 -13.41
N ALA A 125 -9.35 16.81 -14.31
CA ALA A 125 -9.36 18.25 -14.44
C ALA A 125 -10.75 18.77 -14.85
N LYS A 126 -11.46 18.07 -15.75
CA LYS A 126 -12.84 18.39 -16.14
C LYS A 126 -13.82 18.27 -14.98
N TRP A 127 -13.63 17.29 -14.09
CA TRP A 127 -14.36 17.18 -12.83
C TRP A 127 -13.88 18.15 -11.75
N GLY A 128 -12.96 19.07 -12.06
CA GLY A 128 -12.55 20.15 -11.16
C GLY A 128 -11.41 19.80 -10.20
N VAL A 129 -10.75 18.65 -10.35
CA VAL A 129 -9.53 18.31 -9.61
C VAL A 129 -8.41 19.27 -9.99
N LYS A 130 -7.69 19.78 -8.99
CA LYS A 130 -6.59 20.74 -9.13
C LYS A 130 -5.31 20.22 -8.51
N ALA A 131 -4.16 20.60 -9.04
CA ALA A 131 -2.90 20.40 -8.36
C ALA A 131 -2.82 21.34 -7.13
N VAL A 132 -1.96 21.03 -6.16
CA VAL A 132 -1.79 21.86 -4.95
C VAL A 132 -1.32 23.28 -5.30
N ASP A 133 -0.48 23.39 -6.33
CA ASP A 133 0.14 24.61 -6.84
C ASP A 133 -0.65 25.29 -7.97
N GLY A 134 -1.80 24.73 -8.38
CA GLY A 134 -2.67 25.36 -9.36
C GLY A 134 -3.42 24.39 -10.27
N LYS A 135 -3.26 24.54 -11.58
CA LYS A 135 -4.01 23.74 -12.56
C LYS A 135 -3.40 22.35 -12.67
N LEU A 136 -4.26 21.32 -12.62
CA LEU A 136 -3.85 19.97 -12.97
C LEU A 136 -3.52 19.91 -14.47
N LYS A 137 -2.42 19.25 -14.84
CA LYS A 137 -2.09 19.00 -16.25
C LYS A 137 -3.19 18.15 -16.88
N ALA A 138 -3.86 18.69 -17.90
CA ALA A 138 -4.99 18.04 -18.57
C ALA A 138 -4.53 17.26 -19.81
N ASP A 139 -3.84 16.14 -19.61
CA ASP A 139 -3.43 15.21 -20.67
C ASP A 139 -4.09 13.83 -20.51
N ASN A 140 -3.78 12.90 -21.42
CA ASN A 140 -4.34 11.54 -21.41
C ASN A 140 -3.60 10.58 -20.47
N PHE A 141 -2.74 11.10 -19.57
CA PHE A 141 -2.00 10.24 -18.66
C PHE A 141 -2.97 9.60 -17.64
N PRO A 142 -3.01 8.27 -17.51
CA PRO A 142 -3.97 7.59 -16.65
C PRO A 142 -3.63 7.80 -15.17
N ALA A 143 -4.65 8.08 -14.37
CA ALA A 143 -4.53 8.19 -12.93
C ALA A 143 -5.81 7.72 -12.22
N SER A 144 -5.65 7.18 -11.02
CA SER A 144 -6.74 6.87 -10.09
C SER A 144 -6.78 7.91 -8.99
N LEU A 145 -7.96 8.23 -8.46
CA LEU A 145 -8.07 9.10 -7.29
C LEU A 145 -8.02 8.27 -6.00
N LEU A 146 -7.00 8.53 -5.20
CA LEU A 146 -6.75 7.91 -3.90
C LEU A 146 -7.16 8.85 -2.77
N LEU A 147 -8.05 8.36 -1.91
CA LEU A 147 -8.55 9.04 -0.72
C LEU A 147 -8.25 8.20 0.53
N PRO A 148 -7.06 8.36 1.16
CA PRO A 148 -6.69 7.57 2.33
C PRO A 148 -7.59 7.83 3.55
N MET A 149 -8.23 9.00 3.60
CA MET A 149 -9.09 9.45 4.71
C MET A 149 -10.44 9.99 4.22
N GLY A 150 -10.95 9.43 3.12
CA GLY A 150 -12.22 9.84 2.52
C GLY A 150 -12.18 11.22 1.86
N LYS A 151 -13.34 11.70 1.42
CA LYS A 151 -13.46 12.94 0.64
C LYS A 151 -12.97 14.19 1.36
N ASP A 152 -12.99 14.20 2.69
CA ASP A 152 -12.66 15.38 3.49
C ASP A 152 -11.18 15.42 3.91
N GLY A 153 -10.45 14.32 3.75
CA GLY A 153 -9.03 14.24 4.05
C GLY A 153 -8.13 14.64 2.88
N PRO A 154 -6.84 14.29 2.96
CA PRO A 154 -5.91 14.49 1.85
C PRO A 154 -6.30 13.63 0.64
N ALA A 155 -5.98 14.11 -0.56
CA ALA A 155 -6.33 13.45 -1.82
C ALA A 155 -5.11 13.39 -2.75
N PHE A 156 -4.98 12.27 -3.46
CA PHE A 156 -3.87 12.06 -4.38
C PHE A 156 -4.37 11.49 -5.71
N LEU A 157 -3.76 11.93 -6.81
CA LEU A 157 -3.73 11.11 -8.02
C LEU A 157 -2.63 10.06 -7.86
N ALA A 158 -3.02 8.80 -7.91
CA ALA A 158 -2.15 7.65 -7.93
C ALA A 158 -1.96 7.16 -9.37
N TYR A 159 -0.71 6.91 -9.74
CA TYR A 159 -0.31 6.51 -11.08
C TYR A 159 0.15 5.05 -11.09
N GLU A 160 0.51 4.54 -12.27
CA GLU A 160 0.94 3.15 -12.44
C GLU A 160 2.12 2.77 -11.53
N ASN A 161 3.11 3.65 -11.35
CA ASN A 161 4.21 3.41 -10.40
C ASN A 161 3.72 3.21 -8.95
N PHE A 162 2.59 3.82 -8.56
CA PHE A 162 2.00 3.55 -7.26
C PHE A 162 1.20 2.24 -7.24
N THR A 163 0.34 2.03 -8.24
CA THR A 163 -0.56 0.86 -8.25
C THR A 163 0.16 -0.45 -8.53
N GLN A 164 1.27 -0.43 -9.27
CA GLN A 164 2.09 -1.59 -9.60
C GLN A 164 3.27 -1.71 -8.65
N ALA A 165 4.14 -0.71 -8.54
CA ALA A 165 5.37 -0.87 -7.76
C ALA A 165 5.11 -0.82 -6.23
N TYR A 166 4.47 0.25 -5.74
CA TYR A 166 4.27 0.42 -4.30
C TYR A 166 3.25 -0.57 -3.70
N LEU A 167 2.11 -0.81 -4.37
CA LEU A 167 1.07 -1.71 -3.83
C LEU A 167 1.42 -3.19 -3.95
N LEU A 168 2.29 -3.60 -4.89
CA LEU A 168 2.77 -4.99 -4.96
C LEU A 168 3.96 -5.23 -4.03
N TRP A 169 4.78 -4.20 -3.75
CA TRP A 169 5.79 -4.29 -2.69
C TRP A 169 5.14 -4.52 -1.31
N ASN A 170 4.05 -3.80 -1.01
CA ASN A 170 3.28 -4.01 0.21
C ASN A 170 1.78 -3.80 -0.04
N GLU A 171 0.98 -4.83 0.23
CA GLU A 171 -0.47 -4.81 -0.03
C GLU A 171 -1.28 -3.91 0.93
N SER A 172 -0.62 -3.21 1.86
CA SER A 172 -1.27 -2.21 2.72
C SER A 172 -1.31 -0.85 2.04
N LEU A 173 -2.53 -0.41 1.67
CA LEU A 173 -2.75 0.90 1.06
C LEU A 173 -2.19 2.04 1.90
N ILE A 174 -2.37 2.00 3.23
CA ILE A 174 -1.86 3.05 4.14
C ILE A 174 -0.33 3.05 4.13
N TYR A 175 0.30 1.88 4.30
CA TYR A 175 1.76 1.78 4.31
C TYR A 175 2.37 2.29 3.00
N SER A 176 1.84 1.82 1.88
CA SER A 176 2.33 2.19 0.54
C SER A 176 2.08 3.66 0.24
N THR A 177 0.96 4.23 0.70
CA THR A 177 0.71 5.68 0.62
C THR A 177 1.71 6.46 1.46
N THR A 178 1.99 6.03 2.69
CA THR A 178 2.97 6.68 3.57
C THR A 178 4.37 6.64 2.96
N ALA A 179 4.81 5.50 2.43
CA ALA A 179 6.12 5.38 1.78
C ALA A 179 6.21 6.22 0.50
N ALA A 180 5.17 6.18 -0.34
CA ALA A 180 5.08 6.99 -1.56
C ALA A 180 5.09 8.50 -1.26
N TYR A 181 4.39 8.94 -0.22
CA TYR A 181 4.39 10.33 0.22
C TYR A 181 5.72 10.73 0.89
N LEU A 182 6.35 9.84 1.67
CA LEU A 182 7.69 10.10 2.19
C LEU A 182 8.68 10.36 1.06
N ALA A 183 8.60 9.60 -0.05
CA ALA A 183 9.43 9.84 -1.22
C ALA A 183 9.20 11.22 -1.85
N THR A 184 7.96 11.75 -1.88
CA THR A 184 7.72 13.13 -2.36
C THR A 184 8.35 14.16 -1.44
N ARG A 185 8.32 13.93 -0.12
CA ARG A 185 8.93 14.81 0.88
C ARG A 185 10.46 14.82 0.79
N ILE A 186 11.07 13.65 0.55
CA ILE A 186 12.52 13.54 0.29
C ILE A 186 12.89 14.28 -1.00
N ALA A 187 12.02 14.24 -2.02
CA ALA A 187 12.20 14.97 -3.28
C ALA A 187 11.92 16.49 -3.19
N GLY A 188 11.58 17.00 -1.99
CA GLY A 188 11.41 18.44 -1.75
C GLY A 188 9.98 18.98 -1.90
N ALA A 189 8.96 18.12 -2.03
CA ALA A 189 7.56 18.57 -1.96
C ALA A 189 7.24 19.16 -0.58
N ASP A 190 6.29 20.09 -0.48
CA ASP A 190 5.80 20.67 0.77
C ASP A 190 5.06 19.65 1.66
N ALA A 191 4.71 20.06 2.89
CA ALA A 191 3.95 19.21 3.80
C ALA A 191 2.51 19.06 3.31
N LEU A 192 2.00 17.83 3.36
CA LEU A 192 0.63 17.45 2.99
C LEU A 192 -0.41 18.33 3.66
N SER A 193 -1.38 18.79 2.89
CA SER A 193 -2.57 19.41 3.44
C SER A 193 -3.42 18.38 4.20
N PRO A 194 -3.91 18.67 5.42
CA PRO A 194 -4.74 17.73 6.19
C PRO A 194 -6.11 17.44 5.54
N GLY A 195 -6.47 18.15 4.47
CA GLY A 195 -7.76 18.02 3.79
C GLY A 195 -8.65 19.24 4.00
N ARG A 196 -9.94 19.06 3.76
CA ARG A 196 -10.97 20.11 3.81
C ARG A 196 -11.66 20.21 5.17
N ALA A 197 -11.65 19.13 5.95
CA ALA A 197 -12.27 19.09 7.28
C ALA A 197 -11.64 18.01 8.16
N ASN A 198 -11.98 18.03 9.45
CA ASN A 198 -11.60 16.97 10.38
C ASN A 198 -12.29 15.65 10.02
N VAL A 199 -11.53 14.56 9.93
CA VAL A 199 -12.05 13.22 9.61
C VAL A 199 -12.21 12.40 10.88
N ASN A 200 -13.45 12.21 11.31
CA ASN A 200 -13.81 11.40 12.48
C ASN A 200 -13.61 9.89 12.18
N SER A 201 -12.37 9.45 12.33
CA SER A 201 -11.95 8.08 12.00
C SER A 201 -12.42 7.06 13.03
N LEU A 202 -12.63 5.82 12.58
CA LEU A 202 -13.00 4.71 13.46
C LEU A 202 -11.78 4.21 14.24
N ASP A 203 -11.97 3.86 15.51
CA ASP A 203 -10.99 3.07 16.26
C ASP A 203 -11.02 1.58 15.87
N PHE A 204 -10.04 0.81 16.33
CA PHE A 204 -9.93 -0.61 16.04
C PHE A 204 -11.22 -1.41 16.33
N ASN A 205 -11.84 -1.19 17.49
CA ASN A 205 -13.05 -1.91 17.89
C ASN A 205 -14.25 -1.50 17.03
N GLN A 206 -14.31 -0.24 16.63
CA GLN A 206 -15.32 0.27 15.71
C GLN A 206 -15.16 -0.29 14.29
N ILE A 207 -13.92 -0.48 13.81
CA ILE A 207 -13.67 -1.13 12.52
C ILE A 207 -14.12 -2.60 12.57
N ILE A 208 -13.80 -3.33 13.64
CA ILE A 208 -14.29 -4.70 13.84
C ILE A 208 -15.83 -4.75 13.83
N GLN A 209 -16.49 -3.80 14.49
CA GLN A 209 -17.95 -3.69 14.48
C GLN A 209 -18.49 -3.41 13.07
N LEU A 210 -17.85 -2.50 12.33
CA LEU A 210 -18.23 -2.21 10.95
C LEU A 210 -18.11 -3.45 10.06
N GLN A 211 -16.98 -4.16 10.12
CA GLN A 211 -16.75 -5.39 9.34
C GLN A 211 -17.82 -6.44 9.65
N LYS A 212 -18.18 -6.64 10.92
CA LYS A 212 -19.28 -7.55 11.32
C LYS A 212 -20.62 -7.13 10.72
N ILE A 213 -20.94 -5.84 10.72
CA ILE A 213 -22.18 -5.32 10.11
C ILE A 213 -22.17 -5.59 8.60
N LEU A 214 -21.08 -5.27 7.90
CA LEU A 214 -20.94 -5.49 6.46
C LEU A 214 -21.08 -6.98 6.10
N VAL A 215 -20.45 -7.88 6.86
CA VAL A 215 -20.64 -9.33 6.68
C VAL A 215 -22.11 -9.74 6.91
N GLY A 216 -22.75 -9.20 7.94
CA GLY A 216 -24.18 -9.42 8.19
C GLY A 216 -25.09 -8.92 7.06
N MET A 217 -24.64 -7.93 6.28
CA MET A 217 -25.31 -7.43 5.08
C MET A 217 -24.98 -8.24 3.80
N GLY A 218 -24.14 -9.27 3.91
CA GLY A 218 -23.75 -10.15 2.79
C GLY A 218 -22.52 -9.72 2.01
N TYR A 219 -21.72 -8.76 2.52
CA TYR A 219 -20.46 -8.37 1.89
C TYR A 219 -19.31 -9.26 2.32
N ASP A 220 -18.42 -9.57 1.37
CA ASP A 220 -17.09 -10.08 1.68
C ASP A 220 -16.17 -8.91 2.06
N VAL A 221 -15.64 -8.94 3.28
CA VAL A 221 -14.67 -7.96 3.79
C VAL A 221 -13.30 -8.60 4.05
N GLY A 222 -13.09 -9.86 3.67
CA GLY A 222 -11.96 -10.67 4.10
C GLY A 222 -12.07 -11.07 5.59
N GLU A 223 -10.94 -11.06 6.29
CA GLU A 223 -10.92 -11.31 7.73
C GLU A 223 -11.45 -10.12 8.53
N ILE A 224 -12.15 -10.39 9.64
CA ILE A 224 -12.56 -9.37 10.60
C ILE A 224 -11.37 -9.05 11.50
N ASP A 225 -10.47 -8.23 10.99
CA ASP A 225 -9.13 -7.98 11.55
C ASP A 225 -8.91 -6.54 12.03
N GLY A 226 -9.93 -5.68 11.92
CA GLY A 226 -9.86 -4.28 12.33
C GLY A 226 -9.06 -3.41 11.35
N LYS A 227 -8.80 -3.90 10.13
CA LYS A 227 -8.10 -3.17 9.08
C LYS A 227 -9.03 -2.86 7.92
N ILE A 228 -8.90 -1.66 7.37
CA ILE A 228 -9.68 -1.21 6.22
C ILE A 228 -8.92 -1.58 4.94
N GLY A 229 -8.93 -2.88 4.62
CA GLY A 229 -8.34 -3.42 3.40
C GLY A 229 -9.19 -3.20 2.15
N LYS A 230 -8.73 -3.70 0.99
CA LYS A 230 -9.41 -3.56 -0.31
C LYS A 230 -10.87 -4.02 -0.27
N ALA A 231 -11.13 -5.21 0.27
CA ALA A 231 -12.47 -5.78 0.36
C ALA A 231 -13.40 -4.94 1.25
N THR A 232 -12.93 -4.56 2.46
CA THR A 232 -13.65 -3.65 3.36
C THR A 232 -13.98 -2.32 2.68
N ARG A 233 -13.03 -1.69 1.98
CA ARG A 233 -13.26 -0.42 1.25
C ARG A 233 -14.32 -0.57 0.15
N ALA A 234 -14.27 -1.64 -0.63
CA ALA A 234 -15.24 -1.92 -1.68
C ALA A 234 -16.66 -2.11 -1.11
N ALA A 235 -16.79 -2.85 0.00
CA ALA A 235 -18.07 -3.03 0.70
C ALA A 235 -18.61 -1.69 1.23
N ILE A 236 -17.76 -0.87 1.86
CA ILE A 236 -18.14 0.47 2.34
C ILE A 236 -18.66 1.33 1.20
N LYS A 237 -17.94 1.35 0.08
CA LYS A 237 -18.32 2.13 -1.12
C LYS A 237 -19.70 1.74 -1.63
N ASP A 238 -19.96 0.45 -1.77
CA ASP A 238 -21.25 -0.04 -2.25
C ASP A 238 -22.39 0.33 -1.30
N VAL A 239 -22.17 0.21 0.01
CA VAL A 239 -23.15 0.65 1.01
C VAL A 239 -23.37 2.17 0.95
N GLN A 240 -22.30 2.97 0.85
CA GLN A 240 -22.40 4.42 0.70
C GLN A 240 -23.27 4.79 -0.51
N MET A 241 -23.06 4.16 -1.66
CA MET A 241 -23.91 4.36 -2.85
C MET A 241 -25.37 4.01 -2.58
N LYS A 242 -25.64 2.85 -1.95
CA LYS A 242 -27.00 2.39 -1.64
C LYS A 242 -27.77 3.32 -0.70
N ILE A 243 -27.08 4.01 0.21
CA ILE A 243 -27.70 4.96 1.14
C ILE A 243 -27.65 6.43 0.67
N GLY A 244 -27.20 6.67 -0.57
CA GLY A 244 -27.09 8.03 -1.15
C GLY A 244 -26.00 8.89 -0.51
N TRP A 245 -24.98 8.27 0.08
CA TRP A 245 -23.80 8.96 0.64
C TRP A 245 -22.68 9.06 -0.41
N PRO A 246 -21.75 10.01 -0.26
CA PRO A 246 -20.53 10.06 -1.05
C PRO A 246 -19.78 8.72 -0.99
N ALA A 247 -19.58 8.10 -2.15
CA ALA A 247 -18.97 6.77 -2.30
C ALA A 247 -17.43 6.81 -2.25
N ASP A 248 -16.87 7.45 -1.22
CA ASP A 248 -15.42 7.68 -1.05
C ASP A 248 -14.66 6.49 -0.43
N SER A 249 -15.37 5.38 -0.15
CA SER A 249 -14.84 4.14 0.40
C SER A 249 -14.19 4.26 1.79
N TYR A 250 -14.42 5.38 2.51
CA TYR A 250 -13.85 5.61 3.83
C TYR A 250 -14.93 5.65 4.90
N PRO A 251 -14.82 4.84 5.96
CA PRO A 251 -15.84 4.81 7.00
C PRO A 251 -15.53 5.85 8.09
N THR A 252 -16.50 6.70 8.40
CA THR A 252 -16.43 7.60 9.56
C THR A 252 -17.31 7.09 10.71
N VAL A 253 -17.15 7.69 11.89
CA VAL A 253 -18.02 7.42 13.04
C VAL A 253 -19.50 7.66 12.70
N GLU A 254 -19.80 8.67 11.88
CA GLU A 254 -21.14 8.99 11.41
C GLU A 254 -21.68 7.90 10.50
N PHE A 255 -20.85 7.35 9.60
CA PHE A 255 -21.21 6.22 8.76
C PHE A 255 -21.57 5.00 9.60
N LEU A 256 -20.74 4.62 10.56
CA LEU A 256 -21.02 3.49 11.45
C LEU A 256 -22.32 3.70 12.26
N LYS A 257 -22.55 4.92 12.77
CA LYS A 257 -23.80 5.26 13.47
C LYS A 257 -25.03 5.14 12.57
N LYS A 258 -24.91 5.51 11.29
CA LYS A 258 -26.00 5.38 10.30
C LYS A 258 -26.35 3.91 10.07
N LEU A 259 -25.35 3.04 9.93
CA LEU A 259 -25.58 1.60 9.72
C LEU A 259 -26.21 0.92 10.93
N LYS A 260 -25.83 1.30 12.16
CA LYS A 260 -26.43 0.73 13.38
C LYS A 260 -27.90 1.08 13.61
N ARG A 261 -28.42 2.07 12.90
CA ARG A 261 -29.83 2.53 13.00
C ARG A 261 -30.71 1.98 11.89
N SER A 262 -30.13 1.31 10.90
CA SER A 262 -30.82 0.72 9.75
C SER A 262 -31.11 -0.74 10.03
#